data_AF-A0A809PQB6-F1
#
_entry.id   AF-A0A809PQB6-F1
#
_cell.length_a   1.000
_cell.length_b   1.000
_cell.length_c   1.000
_cell.angle_alpha   90.00
_cell.angle_beta   90.00
_cell.angle_gamma   90.00
#
_symmetry.space_group_name_H-M   'P 1'
#
loop_
_entity.id
_entity.type
_entity.pdbx_description
1 polymer ?
#
loop_
_entity_poly.entity_id
_entity_poly.type
_entity_poly.pdbx_seq_one_letter_code
_entity_poly.pdbx_strand_id
1 'polypeptide(L)'
;MATASDIQNLYIAYFNRPADVAGLAYWQTTPFSLLQIAQSFSQQAEYARSFSAYSTKQTVNALYGNLFNHAADSAGLAYWTAQIDSGAVSIGAAAIAILGGATGSDLSTIQAKNMAATAYTVSMTNDAQAQAAYSPANGSFIFAKTWLAAVVDASTANAVVNGLSATINSYKTTGGDTVNVSAGVQAVNFYNTTGSETAVIGGINQSVNQVTLTPGTLTVNTSNANTAGLMINGANATGGVHINLTDSGKATLSAAALNGVDTINLFAGAGEVLTLNPNAPLSINQAAASATLIVNTAQKVKVNQASTTDITLGGIAHYTVSEGTTGAIIANGTGGSLTVIGGTSSHSITSSVATTIFSTSATGGYHEDILAGTGNFTVLGVGYQTMNLIDGGLNGSLNVTTAGSNLVGYFEGSKTTGAVTFTLGGTGMCNIYTNSNHITTINGVNGVNNFVTASGNGVMTYNAAATGNTLLYSNGTNFTSINLSATGNGNDDIHLNYGGDISLGKITTGLTTITNFKASGADKIHWGASATSLNTINIGASDFTSLAANIQSGAGTLTSSDGKAFIVNVATGAAAGTYLYEHVNSSSLVASNDFIVKLVGAGAIVASDLMGY
;
A
#
# COMPACT_ATOMS: atom_id res chain seq x y z
N MET A 1 -46.88 -37.52 -11.22
CA MET A 1 -45.77 -36.70 -11.74
C MET A 1 -44.53 -37.55 -11.74
N ALA A 2 -43.62 -37.36 -12.71
CA ALA A 2 -42.36 -38.09 -12.75
C ALA A 2 -41.47 -37.71 -11.54
N THR A 3 -40.83 -38.70 -10.93
CA THR A 3 -39.89 -38.47 -9.82
C THR A 3 -38.53 -37.99 -10.34
N ALA A 4 -37.68 -37.45 -9.47
CA ALA A 4 -36.29 -37.12 -9.84
C ALA A 4 -35.56 -38.34 -10.43
N SER A 5 -35.80 -39.53 -9.86
CA SER A 5 -35.22 -40.79 -10.31
C SER A 5 -35.69 -41.15 -11.72
N ASP A 6 -36.98 -40.98 -12.03
CA ASP A 6 -37.51 -41.24 -13.38
C ASP A 6 -36.86 -40.32 -14.43
N ILE A 7 -36.69 -39.03 -14.10
CA ILE A 7 -36.07 -38.06 -14.99
C ILE A 7 -34.59 -38.39 -15.20
N GLN A 8 -33.85 -38.73 -14.14
CA GLN A 8 -32.46 -39.18 -14.26
C GLN A 8 -32.36 -40.38 -15.19
N ASN A 9 -33.21 -41.39 -15.02
CA ASN A 9 -33.22 -42.58 -15.88
C ASN A 9 -33.47 -42.24 -17.36
N LEU A 10 -34.30 -41.24 -17.67
CA LEU A 10 -34.49 -40.78 -19.04
C LEU A 10 -33.26 -40.06 -19.61
N TYR A 11 -32.58 -39.21 -18.82
CA TYR A 11 -31.31 -38.61 -19.24
C TYR A 11 -30.22 -39.66 -19.46
N ILE A 12 -30.17 -40.69 -18.62
CA ILE A 12 -29.27 -41.83 -18.78
C ILE A 12 -29.62 -42.54 -20.09
N ALA A 13 -30.87 -42.97 -20.29
CA ALA A 13 -31.29 -43.74 -21.46
C ALA A 13 -30.97 -43.03 -22.77
N TYR A 14 -31.35 -41.76 -22.89
CA TYR A 14 -31.26 -41.02 -24.15
C TYR A 14 -29.88 -40.41 -24.36
N PHE A 15 -29.22 -39.93 -23.32
CA PHE A 15 -28.03 -39.07 -23.47
C PHE A 15 -26.80 -39.61 -22.75
N ASN A 16 -26.90 -40.73 -22.03
CA ASN A 16 -25.83 -41.32 -21.22
C ASN A 16 -25.17 -40.31 -20.27
N ARG A 17 -25.95 -39.38 -19.71
CA ARG A 17 -25.45 -38.36 -18.79
C ARG A 17 -26.45 -38.15 -17.64
N PRO A 18 -26.00 -37.59 -16.50
CA PRO A 18 -26.90 -37.06 -15.48
C PRO A 18 -27.79 -35.95 -16.04
N ALA A 19 -28.91 -35.62 -15.40
CA ALA A 19 -29.69 -34.42 -15.68
C ALA A 19 -28.94 -33.15 -15.21
N ASP A 20 -29.05 -32.05 -15.95
CA ASP A 20 -28.62 -30.74 -15.45
C ASP A 20 -29.60 -30.21 -14.38
N VAL A 21 -29.14 -29.27 -13.55
CA VAL A 21 -29.92 -28.76 -12.40
C VAL A 21 -31.24 -28.14 -12.87
N ALA A 22 -31.20 -27.30 -13.92
CA ALA A 22 -32.38 -26.62 -14.42
C ALA A 22 -33.35 -27.59 -15.13
N GLY A 23 -32.81 -28.51 -15.92
CA GLY A 23 -33.56 -29.54 -16.62
C GLY A 23 -34.28 -30.48 -15.66
N LEU A 24 -33.60 -30.96 -14.60
CA LEU A 24 -34.21 -31.80 -13.58
C LEU A 24 -35.38 -31.07 -12.91
N ALA A 25 -35.17 -29.82 -12.47
CA ALA A 25 -36.21 -29.01 -11.85
C ALA A 25 -37.42 -28.77 -12.79
N TYR A 26 -37.16 -28.48 -14.06
CA TYR A 26 -38.20 -28.29 -15.08
C TYR A 26 -39.06 -29.55 -15.28
N TRP A 27 -38.43 -30.70 -15.50
CA TRP A 27 -39.16 -31.95 -15.77
C TRP A 27 -39.87 -32.53 -14.55
N GLN A 28 -39.47 -32.16 -13.33
CA GLN A 28 -40.20 -32.54 -12.11
C GLN A 28 -41.48 -31.72 -11.90
N THR A 29 -41.55 -30.51 -12.46
CA THR A 29 -42.64 -29.55 -12.22
C THR A 29 -43.62 -29.43 -13.38
N THR A 30 -43.29 -30.00 -14.54
CA THR A 30 -44.19 -30.04 -15.70
C THR A 30 -45.45 -30.89 -15.43
N PRO A 31 -46.61 -30.55 -16.04
CA PRO A 31 -47.80 -31.40 -15.98
C PRO A 31 -47.71 -32.69 -16.81
N PHE A 32 -46.64 -32.90 -17.58
CA PHE A 32 -46.49 -34.07 -18.44
C PHE A 32 -46.33 -35.39 -17.68
N SER A 33 -46.91 -36.46 -18.23
CA SER A 33 -46.66 -37.84 -17.78
C SER A 33 -45.24 -38.28 -18.15
N LEU A 34 -44.74 -39.33 -17.49
CA LEU A 34 -43.40 -39.87 -17.79
C LEU A 34 -43.26 -40.26 -19.27
N LEU A 35 -44.31 -40.84 -19.86
CA LEU A 35 -44.33 -41.18 -21.28
C LEU A 35 -44.25 -39.94 -22.18
N GLN A 36 -44.96 -38.87 -21.85
CA GLN A 36 -44.89 -37.61 -22.59
C GLN A 36 -43.50 -36.96 -22.49
N ILE A 37 -42.86 -37.04 -21.31
CA ILE A 37 -41.49 -36.56 -21.12
C ILE A 37 -40.51 -37.40 -21.96
N ALA A 38 -40.58 -38.72 -21.87
CA ALA A 38 -39.72 -39.63 -22.65
C ALA A 38 -39.89 -39.41 -24.16
N GLN A 39 -41.12 -39.20 -24.63
CA GLN A 39 -41.39 -38.89 -26.03
C GLN A 39 -40.88 -37.49 -26.45
N SER A 40 -40.82 -36.55 -25.52
CA SER A 40 -40.26 -35.21 -25.78
C SER A 40 -38.73 -35.27 -25.94
N PHE A 41 -38.04 -36.16 -25.22
CA PHE A 41 -36.58 -36.28 -25.31
C PHE A 41 -36.11 -36.66 -26.72
N SER A 42 -36.86 -37.52 -27.42
CA SER A 42 -36.56 -37.89 -28.81
C SER A 42 -36.82 -36.77 -29.83
N GLN A 43 -37.35 -35.63 -29.40
CA GLN A 43 -37.60 -34.45 -30.23
C GLN A 43 -36.60 -33.32 -29.97
N GLN A 44 -35.72 -33.48 -28.98
CA GLN A 44 -34.74 -32.46 -28.61
C GLN A 44 -33.59 -32.38 -29.63
N ALA A 45 -33.02 -31.19 -29.78
CA ALA A 45 -31.87 -30.97 -30.65
C ALA A 45 -30.66 -31.86 -30.30
N GLU A 46 -30.47 -32.19 -29.01
CA GLU A 46 -29.43 -33.10 -28.56
C GLU A 46 -29.67 -34.55 -29.01
N TYR A 47 -30.94 -35.00 -29.05
CA TYR A 47 -31.29 -36.30 -29.59
C TYR A 47 -31.01 -36.35 -31.09
N ALA A 48 -31.45 -35.33 -31.84
CA ALA A 48 -31.13 -35.24 -33.28
C ALA A 48 -29.61 -35.26 -33.52
N ARG A 49 -28.81 -34.57 -32.71
CA ARG A 49 -27.34 -34.62 -32.80
C ARG A 49 -26.76 -36.02 -32.57
N SER A 50 -27.33 -36.79 -31.64
CA SER A 50 -26.78 -38.08 -31.23
C SER A 50 -27.32 -39.26 -32.06
N PHE A 51 -28.53 -39.14 -32.61
CA PHE A 51 -29.27 -40.25 -33.24
C PHE A 51 -29.76 -39.97 -34.68
N SER A 52 -29.56 -38.78 -35.25
CA SER A 52 -30.10 -38.47 -36.60
C SER A 52 -29.63 -39.40 -37.72
N ALA A 53 -28.43 -39.98 -37.58
CA ALA A 53 -27.88 -40.95 -38.53
C ALA A 53 -28.18 -42.41 -38.16
N TYR A 54 -28.86 -42.66 -37.03
CA TYR A 54 -29.11 -44.00 -36.53
C TYR A 54 -30.42 -44.55 -37.11
N SER A 55 -30.36 -45.78 -37.61
CA SER A 55 -31.55 -46.61 -37.80
C SER A 55 -32.22 -46.91 -36.46
N THR A 56 -33.49 -47.29 -36.48
CA THR A 56 -34.22 -47.76 -35.29
C THR A 56 -33.44 -48.81 -34.51
N LYS A 57 -32.84 -49.78 -35.21
CA LYS A 57 -31.99 -50.81 -34.61
C LYS A 57 -30.78 -50.22 -33.88
N GLN A 58 -30.08 -49.25 -34.48
CA GLN A 58 -28.94 -48.59 -33.83
C GLN A 58 -29.38 -47.78 -32.61
N THR A 59 -30.53 -47.10 -32.67
CA THR A 59 -31.12 -46.37 -31.55
C THR A 59 -31.47 -47.27 -30.38
N VAL A 60 -32.18 -48.39 -30.62
CA VAL A 60 -32.49 -49.38 -29.57
C VAL A 60 -31.21 -49.89 -28.93
N ASN A 61 -30.21 -50.23 -29.74
CA ASN A 61 -28.96 -50.77 -29.21
C ASN A 61 -28.18 -49.73 -28.37
N ALA A 62 -28.25 -48.46 -28.73
CA ALA A 62 -27.69 -47.37 -27.95
C ALA A 62 -28.44 -47.13 -26.62
N LEU A 63 -29.77 -47.28 -26.59
CA LEU A 63 -30.53 -47.23 -25.33
C LEU A 63 -30.06 -48.33 -24.35
N TYR A 64 -29.88 -49.57 -24.83
CA TYR A 64 -29.33 -50.65 -24.02
C TYR A 64 -27.91 -50.36 -23.54
N GLY A 65 -27.04 -49.84 -24.42
CA GLY A 65 -25.68 -49.45 -24.03
C GLY A 65 -25.66 -48.37 -22.95
N ASN A 66 -26.53 -47.37 -23.08
CA ASN A 66 -26.63 -46.27 -22.12
C ASN A 66 -27.22 -46.72 -20.78
N LEU A 67 -28.23 -47.59 -20.79
CA LEU A 67 -28.89 -48.06 -19.57
C LEU A 67 -28.06 -49.11 -18.81
N PHE A 68 -27.48 -50.07 -19.55
CA PHE A 68 -26.96 -51.32 -18.98
C PHE A 68 -25.50 -51.63 -19.33
N ASN A 69 -24.81 -50.77 -20.10
CA ASN A 69 -23.42 -50.98 -20.57
C ASN A 69 -23.21 -52.23 -21.45
N HIS A 70 -24.26 -52.75 -22.07
CA HIS A 70 -24.14 -53.81 -23.09
C HIS A 70 -25.13 -53.59 -24.23
N ALA A 71 -24.87 -54.25 -25.37
CA ALA A 71 -25.79 -54.26 -26.49
C ALA A 71 -27.06 -55.07 -26.17
N ALA A 72 -28.17 -54.75 -26.83
CA ALA A 72 -29.37 -55.57 -26.78
C ALA A 72 -29.07 -56.98 -27.32
N ASP A 73 -29.67 -58.01 -26.72
CA ASP A 73 -29.63 -59.36 -27.29
C ASP A 73 -30.38 -59.39 -28.64
N SER A 74 -30.11 -60.41 -29.46
CA SER A 74 -30.67 -60.48 -30.81
C SER A 74 -32.21 -60.50 -30.83
N ALA A 75 -32.85 -61.14 -29.84
CA ALA A 75 -34.30 -61.25 -29.78
C ALA A 75 -34.94 -59.94 -29.30
N GLY A 76 -34.40 -59.35 -28.22
CA GLY A 76 -34.83 -58.05 -27.72
C GLY A 76 -34.66 -56.95 -28.78
N LEU A 77 -33.51 -56.93 -29.46
CA LEU A 77 -33.24 -55.96 -30.53
C LEU A 77 -34.24 -56.08 -31.69
N ALA A 78 -34.51 -57.30 -32.14
CA ALA A 78 -35.48 -57.56 -33.21
C ALA A 78 -36.91 -57.17 -32.79
N TYR A 79 -37.30 -57.52 -31.57
CA TYR A 79 -38.62 -57.18 -31.03
C TYR A 79 -38.83 -55.66 -30.98
N TRP A 80 -37.96 -54.93 -30.30
CA TRP A 80 -38.11 -53.48 -30.15
C TRP A 80 -38.02 -52.73 -31.48
N THR A 81 -37.13 -53.17 -32.37
CA THR A 81 -37.04 -52.59 -33.72
C THR A 81 -38.36 -52.76 -34.48
N ALA A 82 -38.93 -53.96 -34.50
CA ALA A 82 -40.20 -54.21 -35.18
C ALA A 82 -41.38 -53.42 -34.58
N GLN A 83 -41.43 -53.30 -33.24
CA GLN A 83 -42.48 -52.53 -32.57
C GLN A 83 -42.40 -51.03 -32.88
N ILE A 84 -41.18 -50.48 -32.98
CA ILE A 84 -40.99 -49.06 -33.31
C ILE A 84 -41.21 -48.80 -34.80
N ASP A 85 -40.66 -49.64 -35.70
CA ASP A 85 -40.79 -49.45 -37.16
C ASP A 85 -42.23 -49.62 -37.65
N SER A 86 -43.02 -50.46 -36.99
CA SER A 86 -44.46 -50.60 -37.26
C SER A 86 -45.32 -49.47 -36.68
N GLY A 87 -44.73 -48.60 -35.84
CA GLY A 87 -45.45 -47.56 -35.11
C GLY A 87 -46.32 -48.08 -33.96
N ALA A 88 -46.25 -49.37 -33.62
CA ALA A 88 -47.00 -49.97 -32.52
C ALA A 88 -46.60 -49.37 -31.16
N VAL A 89 -45.32 -49.01 -31.00
CA VAL A 89 -44.83 -48.24 -29.86
C VAL A 89 -43.97 -47.09 -30.34
N SER A 90 -44.00 -45.98 -29.60
CA SER A 90 -43.03 -44.91 -29.81
C SER A 90 -41.68 -45.24 -29.18
N ILE A 91 -40.62 -44.54 -29.58
CA ILE A 91 -39.30 -44.68 -28.94
C ILE A 91 -39.35 -44.35 -27.44
N GLY A 92 -40.18 -43.38 -27.04
CA GLY A 92 -40.45 -43.04 -25.64
C GLY A 92 -41.01 -44.23 -24.84
N ALA A 93 -42.03 -44.89 -25.40
CA ALA A 93 -42.62 -46.07 -24.79
C ALA A 93 -41.64 -47.25 -24.72
N ALA A 94 -40.85 -47.47 -25.78
CA ALA A 94 -39.83 -48.50 -25.80
C ALA A 94 -38.75 -48.26 -24.73
N ALA A 95 -38.24 -47.04 -24.59
CA ALA A 95 -37.22 -46.70 -23.58
C ALA A 95 -37.71 -46.96 -22.14
N ILE A 96 -38.95 -46.58 -21.83
CA ILE A 96 -39.55 -46.82 -20.51
C ILE A 96 -39.74 -48.33 -20.27
N ALA A 97 -40.19 -49.08 -21.28
CA ALA A 97 -40.42 -50.50 -21.14
C ALA A 97 -39.11 -51.30 -21.03
N ILE A 98 -38.07 -50.93 -21.78
CA ILE A 98 -36.72 -51.50 -21.66
C ILE A 98 -36.18 -51.25 -20.26
N LEU A 99 -36.27 -50.00 -19.76
CA LEU A 99 -35.87 -49.64 -18.40
C LEU A 99 -36.64 -50.46 -17.34
N GLY A 100 -37.97 -50.56 -17.48
CA GLY A 100 -38.82 -51.30 -16.55
C GLY A 100 -38.63 -52.82 -16.58
N GLY A 101 -38.03 -53.35 -17.66
CA GLY A 101 -37.68 -54.76 -17.80
C GLY A 101 -36.32 -55.14 -17.21
N ALA A 102 -35.56 -54.19 -16.66
CA ALA A 102 -34.24 -54.45 -16.10
C ALA A 102 -34.33 -55.43 -14.91
N THR A 103 -33.52 -56.50 -14.96
CA THR A 103 -33.39 -57.50 -13.88
C THR A 103 -31.92 -57.88 -13.70
N GLY A 104 -31.57 -58.56 -12.61
CA GLY A 104 -30.20 -59.05 -12.40
C GLY A 104 -29.14 -57.94 -12.46
N SER A 105 -28.13 -58.13 -13.32
CA SER A 105 -27.07 -57.15 -13.57
C SER A 105 -27.63 -55.81 -14.05
N ASP A 106 -28.60 -55.83 -14.96
CA ASP A 106 -29.15 -54.63 -15.61
C ASP A 106 -29.81 -53.73 -14.59
N LEU A 107 -30.57 -54.32 -13.66
CA LEU A 107 -31.19 -53.60 -12.55
C LEU A 107 -30.13 -52.98 -11.64
N SER A 108 -29.06 -53.72 -11.32
CA SER A 108 -27.97 -53.22 -10.49
C SER A 108 -27.22 -52.07 -11.17
N THR A 109 -26.99 -52.14 -12.49
CA THR A 109 -26.31 -51.11 -13.27
C THR A 109 -27.12 -49.84 -13.34
N ILE A 110 -28.42 -49.91 -13.65
CA ILE A 110 -29.24 -48.69 -13.76
C ILE A 110 -29.48 -48.02 -12.40
N GLN A 111 -29.64 -48.79 -11.32
CA GLN A 111 -29.71 -48.23 -9.96
C GLN A 111 -28.40 -47.51 -9.59
N ALA A 112 -27.26 -48.12 -9.91
CA ALA A 112 -25.94 -47.55 -9.70
C ALA A 112 -25.73 -46.26 -10.52
N LYS A 113 -26.11 -46.26 -11.80
CA LYS A 113 -26.07 -45.07 -12.66
C LYS A 113 -26.99 -43.96 -12.17
N ASN A 114 -28.19 -44.30 -11.69
CA ASN A 114 -29.11 -43.32 -11.13
C ASN A 114 -28.56 -42.66 -9.87
N MET A 115 -27.97 -43.44 -8.96
CA MET A 115 -27.30 -42.93 -7.77
C MET A 115 -26.15 -41.97 -8.14
N ALA A 116 -25.28 -42.39 -9.07
CA ALA A 116 -24.18 -41.57 -9.56
C ALA A 116 -24.68 -40.28 -10.24
N ALA A 117 -25.67 -40.39 -11.12
CA ALA A 117 -26.28 -39.25 -11.80
C ALA A 117 -26.88 -38.25 -10.81
N THR A 118 -27.57 -38.74 -9.77
CA THR A 118 -28.12 -37.90 -8.71
C THR A 118 -27.02 -37.16 -7.96
N ALA A 119 -25.94 -37.86 -7.58
CA ALA A 119 -24.79 -37.24 -6.91
C ALA A 119 -24.13 -36.15 -7.76
N TYR A 120 -24.01 -36.37 -9.08
CA TYR A 120 -23.49 -35.37 -10.01
C TYR A 120 -24.40 -34.14 -10.09
N THR A 121 -25.72 -34.33 -10.21
CA THR A 121 -26.65 -33.18 -10.22
C THR A 121 -26.60 -32.38 -8.92
N VAL A 122 -26.42 -33.05 -7.77
CA VAL A 122 -26.22 -32.38 -6.48
C VAL A 122 -24.89 -31.63 -6.42
N SER A 123 -23.81 -32.18 -6.98
CA SER A 123 -22.50 -31.48 -6.98
C SER A 123 -22.58 -30.19 -7.80
N MET A 124 -23.32 -30.18 -8.92
CA MET A 124 -23.56 -28.96 -9.70
C MET A 124 -24.26 -27.86 -8.90
N THR A 125 -25.08 -28.17 -7.91
CA THR A 125 -25.74 -27.13 -7.09
C THR A 125 -24.76 -26.40 -6.15
N ASN A 126 -23.71 -27.09 -5.70
CA ASN A 126 -22.82 -26.60 -4.65
C ASN A 126 -21.42 -26.20 -5.16
N ASP A 127 -21.10 -26.59 -6.38
CA ASP A 127 -19.78 -26.41 -7.00
C ASP A 127 -19.92 -25.84 -8.42
N ALA A 128 -19.48 -24.60 -8.61
CA ALA A 128 -19.53 -23.93 -9.90
C ALA A 128 -18.59 -24.57 -10.95
N GLN A 129 -17.51 -25.26 -10.53
CA GLN A 129 -16.68 -26.05 -11.44
C GLN A 129 -17.44 -27.26 -11.97
N ALA A 130 -18.25 -27.92 -11.13
CA ALA A 130 -19.11 -29.02 -11.57
C ALA A 130 -20.11 -28.55 -12.65
N GLN A 131 -20.68 -27.35 -12.50
CA GLN A 131 -21.51 -26.72 -13.55
C GLN A 131 -20.71 -26.42 -14.81
N ALA A 132 -19.51 -25.84 -14.68
CA ALA A 132 -18.67 -25.49 -15.83
C ALA A 132 -18.17 -26.72 -16.61
N ALA A 133 -17.81 -27.81 -15.92
CA ALA A 133 -17.46 -29.09 -16.52
C ALA A 133 -18.64 -29.69 -17.30
N TYR A 134 -19.86 -29.45 -16.81
CA TYR A 134 -21.11 -29.85 -17.42
C TYR A 134 -21.55 -28.88 -18.53
N SER A 135 -20.88 -28.90 -19.69
CA SER A 135 -21.18 -27.96 -20.78
C SER A 135 -21.23 -28.65 -22.16
N PRO A 136 -22.13 -28.22 -23.06
CA PRO A 136 -22.10 -28.67 -24.45
C PRO A 136 -20.84 -28.19 -25.20
N ALA A 137 -20.21 -27.10 -24.75
CA ALA A 137 -18.93 -26.63 -25.29
C ALA A 137 -17.77 -27.60 -24.97
N ASN A 138 -17.92 -28.41 -23.92
CA ASN A 138 -17.01 -29.50 -23.56
C ASN A 138 -17.36 -30.77 -24.35
N GLY A 139 -17.31 -30.68 -25.68
CA GLY A 139 -17.52 -31.84 -26.56
C GLY A 139 -18.91 -32.51 -26.42
N SER A 140 -19.99 -31.72 -26.25
CA SER A 140 -21.35 -32.25 -26.05
C SER A 140 -21.51 -33.12 -24.79
N PHE A 141 -21.09 -32.57 -23.65
CA PHE A 141 -21.13 -33.22 -22.32
C PHE A 141 -20.24 -34.46 -22.23
N ILE A 142 -19.12 -34.51 -22.97
CA ILE A 142 -18.26 -35.70 -23.04
C ILE A 142 -17.81 -36.16 -21.65
N PHE A 143 -17.47 -35.20 -20.78
CA PHE A 143 -17.02 -35.47 -19.42
C PHE A 143 -18.06 -36.25 -18.62
N ALA A 144 -19.29 -35.72 -18.53
CA ALA A 144 -20.37 -36.34 -17.78
C ALA A 144 -20.75 -37.71 -18.35
N LYS A 145 -20.66 -37.87 -19.68
CA LYS A 145 -20.89 -39.14 -20.37
C LYS A 145 -19.82 -40.19 -20.06
N THR A 146 -18.54 -39.82 -20.15
CA THR A 146 -17.42 -40.69 -19.83
C THR A 146 -17.44 -41.10 -18.36
N TRP A 147 -17.71 -40.15 -17.46
CA TRP A 147 -17.81 -40.40 -16.03
C TRP A 147 -18.93 -41.40 -15.69
N LEU A 148 -20.11 -41.20 -16.28
CA LEU A 148 -21.25 -42.09 -16.01
C LEU A 148 -21.10 -43.47 -16.68
N ALA A 149 -20.43 -43.55 -17.83
CA ALA A 149 -20.16 -44.82 -18.51
C ALA A 149 -19.26 -45.76 -17.69
N ALA A 150 -18.44 -45.23 -16.78
CA ALA A 150 -17.61 -46.04 -15.88
C ALA A 150 -18.42 -46.78 -14.79
N VAL A 151 -19.70 -46.45 -14.62
CA VAL A 151 -20.57 -47.07 -13.61
C VAL A 151 -21.19 -48.34 -14.17
N VAL A 152 -20.79 -49.49 -13.63
CA VAL A 152 -21.31 -50.81 -13.98
C VAL A 152 -22.15 -51.44 -12.87
N ASP A 153 -21.90 -51.06 -11.62
CA ASP A 153 -22.53 -51.62 -10.42
C ASP A 153 -22.40 -50.65 -9.22
N ALA A 154 -22.90 -51.05 -8.04
CA ALA A 154 -22.85 -50.22 -6.84
C ALA A 154 -21.42 -49.90 -6.36
N SER A 155 -20.46 -50.81 -6.58
CA SER A 155 -19.05 -50.61 -6.20
C SER A 155 -18.42 -49.49 -7.03
N THR A 156 -18.58 -49.58 -8.34
CA THR A 156 -18.07 -48.57 -9.28
C THR A 156 -18.80 -47.25 -9.15
N ALA A 157 -20.12 -47.25 -8.89
CA ALA A 157 -20.85 -46.02 -8.56
C ALA A 157 -20.28 -45.33 -7.32
N ASN A 158 -20.04 -46.06 -6.23
CA ASN A 158 -19.42 -45.50 -5.03
C ASN A 158 -18.02 -44.96 -5.33
N ALA A 159 -17.22 -45.67 -6.11
CA ALA A 159 -15.88 -45.22 -6.50
C ALA A 159 -15.93 -43.91 -7.30
N VAL A 160 -16.77 -43.82 -8.33
CA VAL A 160 -16.86 -42.60 -9.15
C VAL A 160 -17.51 -41.43 -8.42
N VAL A 161 -18.45 -41.68 -7.48
CA VAL A 161 -19.06 -40.65 -6.63
C VAL A 161 -18.06 -40.12 -5.62
N ASN A 162 -17.32 -40.99 -4.94
CA ASN A 162 -16.25 -40.58 -4.01
C ASN A 162 -15.12 -39.84 -4.75
N GLY A 163 -14.86 -40.21 -6.00
CA GLY A 163 -13.89 -39.55 -6.87
C GLY A 163 -14.46 -38.40 -7.72
N LEU A 164 -15.75 -38.05 -7.57
CA LEU A 164 -16.44 -37.15 -8.50
C LEU A 164 -15.80 -35.77 -8.52
N SER A 165 -15.56 -35.19 -7.35
CA SER A 165 -14.85 -33.91 -7.25
C SER A 165 -13.51 -34.01 -7.95
N ALA A 166 -12.64 -34.95 -7.58
CA ALA A 166 -11.33 -35.11 -8.22
C ALA A 166 -11.41 -35.29 -9.74
N THR A 167 -12.46 -35.94 -10.24
CA THR A 167 -12.67 -36.20 -11.68
C THR A 167 -13.12 -34.95 -12.42
N ILE A 168 -14.11 -34.19 -11.90
CA ILE A 168 -14.53 -32.87 -12.42
C ILE A 168 -13.32 -31.97 -12.57
N ASN A 169 -12.44 -32.04 -11.58
CA ASN A 169 -11.29 -31.19 -11.42
C ASN A 169 -10.09 -31.61 -12.29
N SER A 170 -9.95 -32.89 -12.60
CA SER A 170 -8.90 -33.40 -13.52
C SER A 170 -9.21 -33.09 -14.99
N TYR A 171 -10.45 -32.71 -15.30
CA TYR A 171 -10.89 -32.45 -16.67
C TYR A 171 -10.29 -31.17 -17.27
N LYS A 172 -9.73 -30.27 -16.44
CA LYS A 172 -9.06 -29.05 -16.92
C LYS A 172 -7.77 -28.75 -16.14
N THR A 173 -6.66 -29.29 -16.64
CA THR A 173 -5.33 -29.15 -16.01
C THR A 173 -4.56 -27.90 -16.46
N THR A 174 -5.06 -27.22 -17.49
CA THR A 174 -4.49 -26.00 -18.08
C THR A 174 -5.42 -24.83 -17.78
N GLY A 175 -4.89 -23.78 -17.16
CA GLY A 175 -5.65 -22.61 -16.71
C GLY A 175 -6.31 -21.79 -17.82
N GLY A 176 -6.77 -20.59 -17.46
CA GLY A 176 -7.58 -19.71 -18.31
C GLY A 176 -9.08 -19.78 -18.00
N ASP A 177 -9.43 -20.33 -16.83
CA ASP A 177 -10.81 -20.49 -16.40
C ASP A 177 -11.38 -19.18 -15.89
N THR A 178 -12.60 -18.86 -16.33
CA THR A 178 -13.44 -17.87 -15.67
C THR A 178 -14.66 -18.57 -15.12
N VAL A 179 -14.73 -18.72 -13.80
CA VAL A 179 -15.85 -19.34 -13.10
C VAL A 179 -16.72 -18.25 -12.48
N ASN A 180 -17.94 -18.12 -12.99
CA ASN A 180 -18.92 -17.20 -12.44
C ASN A 180 -19.75 -17.92 -11.36
N VAL A 181 -19.77 -17.37 -10.16
CA VAL A 181 -20.51 -17.94 -9.03
C VAL A 181 -21.79 -17.14 -8.84
N SER A 182 -22.94 -17.82 -8.92
CA SER A 182 -24.26 -17.21 -8.73
C SER A 182 -24.53 -16.88 -7.25
N ALA A 183 -25.61 -16.14 -6.99
CA ALA A 183 -26.00 -15.81 -5.62
C ALA A 183 -26.26 -17.08 -4.77
N GLY A 184 -25.67 -17.15 -3.57
CA GLY A 184 -25.80 -18.27 -2.64
C GLY A 184 -24.47 -18.67 -2.01
N VAL A 185 -24.52 -19.55 -1.02
CA VAL A 185 -23.32 -20.14 -0.41
C VAL A 185 -22.75 -21.18 -1.38
N GLN A 186 -21.62 -20.87 -2.00
CA GLN A 186 -20.97 -21.74 -2.98
C GLN A 186 -19.44 -21.70 -2.83
N ALA A 187 -18.78 -22.76 -3.28
CA ALA A 187 -17.33 -22.83 -3.36
C ALA A 187 -16.87 -23.01 -4.81
N VAL A 188 -15.73 -22.39 -5.13
CA VAL A 188 -14.96 -22.62 -6.35
C VAL A 188 -13.66 -23.27 -5.95
N ASN A 189 -13.33 -24.39 -6.58
CA ASN A 189 -12.09 -25.10 -6.34
C ASN A 189 -11.33 -25.25 -7.66
N PHE A 190 -10.17 -24.62 -7.79
CA PHE A 190 -9.31 -24.71 -8.97
C PHE A 190 -8.24 -25.78 -8.78
N TYR A 191 -8.04 -26.61 -9.80
CA TYR A 191 -7.12 -27.76 -9.80
C TYR A 191 -6.18 -27.79 -11.00
N ASN A 192 -6.14 -26.71 -11.76
CA ASN A 192 -5.17 -26.50 -12.81
C ASN A 192 -3.75 -26.61 -12.23
N THR A 193 -2.81 -27.00 -13.08
CA THR A 193 -1.39 -27.18 -12.69
C THR A 193 -0.49 -26.17 -13.38
N THR A 194 -1.04 -25.43 -14.34
CA THR A 194 -0.43 -24.35 -15.11
C THR A 194 -1.50 -23.33 -15.49
N GLY A 195 -1.11 -22.11 -15.89
CA GLY A 195 -2.03 -21.06 -16.31
C GLY A 195 -2.68 -20.28 -15.15
N SER A 196 -3.49 -19.28 -15.49
CA SER A 196 -4.12 -18.34 -14.55
C SER A 196 -5.65 -18.47 -14.57
N GLU A 197 -6.29 -18.29 -13.42
CA GLU A 197 -7.74 -18.49 -13.22
C GLU A 197 -8.41 -17.22 -12.73
N THR A 198 -9.72 -17.15 -12.96
CA THR A 198 -10.59 -16.08 -12.49
C THR A 198 -11.84 -16.66 -11.85
N ALA A 199 -12.13 -16.27 -10.61
CA ALA A 199 -13.44 -16.44 -9.98
C ALA A 199 -14.19 -15.10 -9.99
N VAL A 200 -15.46 -15.11 -10.38
CA VAL A 200 -16.35 -13.94 -10.32
C VAL A 200 -17.42 -14.19 -9.26
N ILE A 201 -17.35 -13.46 -8.15
CA ILE A 201 -18.18 -13.65 -6.97
C ILE A 201 -19.51 -12.90 -7.12
N GLY A 202 -20.63 -13.63 -7.16
CA GLY A 202 -21.99 -13.08 -7.30
C GLY A 202 -22.85 -13.04 -6.02
N GLY A 203 -22.26 -13.25 -4.84
CA GLY A 203 -22.97 -13.33 -3.56
C GLY A 203 -22.06 -13.44 -2.34
N ILE A 204 -22.65 -13.48 -1.15
CA ILE A 204 -21.95 -13.53 0.15
C ILE A 204 -21.62 -14.97 0.57
N ASN A 205 -20.70 -15.13 1.53
CA ASN A 205 -20.30 -16.42 2.12
C ASN A 205 -19.79 -17.44 1.08
N GLN A 206 -19.07 -16.96 0.06
CA GLN A 206 -18.51 -17.81 -0.98
C GLN A 206 -17.03 -18.08 -0.73
N SER A 207 -16.55 -19.21 -1.26
CA SER A 207 -15.16 -19.64 -1.08
C SER A 207 -14.47 -19.83 -2.42
N VAL A 208 -13.20 -19.42 -2.52
CA VAL A 208 -12.35 -19.68 -3.69
C VAL A 208 -11.07 -20.36 -3.23
N ASN A 209 -10.78 -21.55 -3.75
CA ASN A 209 -9.65 -22.35 -3.32
C ASN A 209 -8.77 -22.71 -4.53
N GLN A 210 -7.49 -22.34 -4.48
CA GLN A 210 -6.47 -22.95 -5.33
C GLN A 210 -5.99 -24.24 -4.67
N VAL A 211 -6.43 -25.39 -5.17
CA VAL A 211 -6.19 -26.69 -4.52
C VAL A 211 -4.81 -27.27 -4.86
N THR A 212 -4.34 -27.02 -6.09
CA THR A 212 -3.07 -27.53 -6.61
C THR A 212 -2.05 -26.41 -6.81
N LEU A 213 -0.78 -26.73 -6.58
CA LEU A 213 0.33 -25.82 -6.86
C LEU A 213 0.33 -25.42 -8.33
N THR A 214 0.26 -24.12 -8.58
CA THR A 214 0.10 -23.56 -9.93
C THR A 214 1.04 -22.36 -10.12
N PRO A 215 1.85 -22.34 -11.19
CA PRO A 215 2.69 -21.20 -11.57
C PRO A 215 1.94 -19.91 -11.95
N GLY A 216 0.63 -19.94 -12.19
CA GLY A 216 -0.13 -18.76 -12.60
C GLY A 216 -0.85 -18.06 -11.46
N THR A 217 -1.62 -17.05 -11.84
CA THR A 217 -2.32 -16.13 -10.92
C THR A 217 -3.74 -16.60 -10.66
N LEU A 218 -4.19 -16.53 -9.40
CA LEU A 218 -5.61 -16.62 -9.07
C LEU A 218 -6.21 -15.20 -8.96
N THR A 219 -7.16 -14.87 -9.83
CA THR A 219 -7.88 -13.59 -9.77
C THR A 219 -9.28 -13.79 -9.19
N VAL A 220 -9.66 -12.96 -8.23
CA VAL A 220 -11.02 -12.94 -7.66
C VAL A 220 -11.66 -11.59 -7.93
N ASN A 221 -12.63 -11.57 -8.83
CA ASN A 221 -13.45 -10.39 -9.11
C ASN A 221 -14.66 -10.40 -8.17
N THR A 222 -14.84 -9.35 -7.37
CA THR A 222 -15.95 -9.25 -6.43
C THR A 222 -16.47 -7.82 -6.34
N SER A 223 -17.76 -7.67 -6.07
CA SER A 223 -18.31 -6.38 -5.62
C SER A 223 -18.11 -6.21 -4.12
N ASN A 224 -18.27 -4.98 -3.64
CA ASN A 224 -18.25 -4.61 -2.22
C ASN A 224 -19.34 -5.35 -1.43
N ALA A 225 -20.53 -5.51 -2.01
CA ALA A 225 -21.63 -6.22 -1.37
C ALA A 225 -21.33 -7.72 -1.14
N ASN A 226 -20.43 -8.28 -1.94
CA ASN A 226 -20.14 -9.71 -1.94
C ASN A 226 -18.94 -10.09 -1.05
N THR A 227 -18.23 -9.11 -0.45
CA THR A 227 -17.05 -9.42 0.39
C THR A 227 -17.42 -10.02 1.76
N ALA A 228 -18.69 -9.92 2.18
CA ALA A 228 -19.15 -10.46 3.44
C ALA A 228 -19.05 -12.00 3.45
N GLY A 229 -18.23 -12.52 4.37
CA GLY A 229 -17.99 -13.97 4.50
C GLY A 229 -17.20 -14.60 3.36
N LEU A 230 -16.63 -13.80 2.44
CA LEU A 230 -15.74 -14.30 1.40
C LEU A 230 -14.53 -14.98 2.04
N MET A 231 -14.18 -16.16 1.55
CA MET A 231 -12.98 -16.91 1.95
C MET A 231 -12.15 -17.21 0.71
N ILE A 232 -10.84 -16.98 0.78
CA ILE A 232 -9.90 -17.29 -0.29
C ILE A 232 -8.80 -18.18 0.30
N ASN A 233 -8.52 -19.30 -0.35
CA ASN A 233 -7.35 -20.12 -0.06
C ASN A 233 -6.47 -20.18 -1.30
N GLY A 234 -5.68 -19.13 -1.50
CA GLY A 234 -4.84 -18.96 -2.69
C GLY A 234 -3.39 -19.38 -2.49
N ALA A 235 -3.03 -20.01 -1.36
CA ALA A 235 -1.64 -20.32 -1.01
C ALA A 235 -0.89 -21.16 -2.07
N ASN A 236 -1.61 -21.88 -2.91
CA ASN A 236 -1.04 -22.70 -3.99
C ASN A 236 -0.91 -21.96 -5.34
N ALA A 237 -1.41 -20.73 -5.48
CA ALA A 237 -1.23 -19.89 -6.67
C ALA A 237 0.10 -19.14 -6.57
N THR A 238 1.17 -19.75 -7.05
CA THR A 238 2.53 -19.21 -6.92
C THR A 238 2.82 -18.01 -7.82
N GLY A 239 1.99 -17.78 -8.84
CA GLY A 239 2.03 -16.56 -9.65
C GLY A 239 1.40 -15.35 -8.95
N GLY A 240 0.75 -15.56 -7.80
CA GLY A 240 0.10 -14.53 -7.00
C GLY A 240 -1.43 -14.69 -6.95
N VAL A 241 -2.03 -14.03 -5.97
CA VAL A 241 -3.48 -14.00 -5.76
C VAL A 241 -3.94 -12.56 -5.71
N HIS A 242 -4.83 -12.21 -6.64
CA HIS A 242 -5.30 -10.85 -6.86
C HIS A 242 -6.79 -10.75 -6.55
N ILE A 243 -7.21 -9.67 -5.88
CA ILE A 243 -8.63 -9.31 -5.74
C ILE A 243 -8.90 -8.05 -6.55
N ASN A 244 -9.94 -8.06 -7.37
CA ASN A 244 -10.45 -6.88 -8.06
C ASN A 244 -11.81 -6.49 -7.47
N LEU A 245 -11.90 -5.29 -6.89
CA LEU A 245 -13.19 -4.70 -6.52
C LEU A 245 -13.83 -4.10 -7.78
N THR A 246 -15.05 -4.53 -8.09
CA THR A 246 -15.72 -4.21 -9.38
C THR A 246 -16.69 -3.03 -9.29
N ASP A 247 -16.94 -2.50 -8.10
CA ASP A 247 -17.82 -1.36 -7.85
C ASP A 247 -17.26 -0.45 -6.76
N SER A 248 -17.69 0.82 -6.76
CA SER A 248 -17.35 1.79 -5.71
C SER A 248 -18.19 1.55 -4.46
N GLY A 249 -17.66 1.88 -3.28
CA GLY A 249 -18.40 1.78 -2.03
C GLY A 249 -17.54 1.38 -0.85
N LYS A 250 -18.15 0.66 0.10
CA LYS A 250 -17.48 0.22 1.33
C LYS A 250 -17.32 -1.29 1.30
N ALA A 251 -16.08 -1.76 1.36
CA ALA A 251 -15.75 -3.18 1.47
C ALA A 251 -14.99 -3.47 2.77
N THR A 252 -15.22 -4.66 3.30
CA THR A 252 -14.41 -5.23 4.37
C THR A 252 -13.94 -6.61 3.96
N LEU A 253 -12.63 -6.84 4.00
CA LEU A 253 -12.01 -8.14 3.75
C LEU A 253 -11.40 -8.65 5.07
N SER A 254 -11.81 -9.85 5.46
CA SER A 254 -11.29 -10.54 6.65
C SER A 254 -9.94 -11.19 6.35
N ALA A 255 -9.24 -11.67 7.39
CA ALA A 255 -8.04 -12.49 7.20
C ALA A 255 -8.31 -13.73 6.32
N ALA A 256 -9.51 -14.31 6.43
CA ALA A 256 -9.90 -15.47 5.62
C ALA A 256 -10.09 -15.11 4.14
N ALA A 257 -10.49 -13.88 3.83
CA ALA A 257 -10.56 -13.37 2.46
C ALA A 257 -9.17 -13.00 1.89
N LEU A 258 -8.13 -12.94 2.73
CA LEU A 258 -6.81 -12.44 2.37
C LEU A 258 -5.71 -13.51 2.43
N ASN A 259 -6.07 -14.77 2.63
CA ASN A 259 -5.08 -15.84 2.75
C ASN A 259 -4.43 -16.17 1.39
N GLY A 260 -3.15 -15.84 1.30
CA GLY A 260 -2.34 -15.95 0.07
C GLY A 260 -2.50 -14.77 -0.89
N VAL A 261 -3.36 -13.79 -0.59
CA VAL A 261 -3.52 -12.56 -1.38
C VAL A 261 -2.25 -11.73 -1.29
N ASP A 262 -1.77 -11.23 -2.42
CA ASP A 262 -0.66 -10.29 -2.49
C ASP A 262 -1.07 -8.94 -3.10
N THR A 263 -2.12 -8.90 -3.92
CA THR A 263 -2.55 -7.69 -4.63
C THR A 263 -4.05 -7.46 -4.53
N ILE A 264 -4.45 -6.23 -4.23
CA ILE A 264 -5.84 -5.77 -4.33
C ILE A 264 -5.90 -4.57 -5.27
N ASN A 265 -6.72 -4.67 -6.31
CA ASN A 265 -7.01 -3.58 -7.23
C ASN A 265 -8.34 -2.93 -6.82
N LEU A 266 -8.30 -1.63 -6.54
CA LEU A 266 -9.47 -0.84 -6.16
C LEU A 266 -10.28 -0.44 -7.40
N PHE A 267 -11.57 -0.11 -7.19
CA PHE A 267 -12.39 0.45 -8.27
C PHE A 267 -12.02 1.92 -8.51
N ALA A 268 -12.24 2.41 -9.72
CA ALA A 268 -11.90 3.78 -10.13
C ALA A 268 -13.04 4.76 -9.77
N GLY A 269 -13.45 4.82 -8.50
CA GLY A 269 -14.58 5.62 -8.03
C GLY A 269 -14.28 6.45 -6.78
N ALA A 270 -14.85 7.65 -6.68
CA ALA A 270 -14.64 8.51 -5.52
C ALA A 270 -15.39 8.00 -4.28
N GLY A 271 -14.76 8.12 -3.11
CA GLY A 271 -15.41 7.84 -1.82
C GLY A 271 -15.35 6.37 -1.38
N GLU A 272 -14.44 5.59 -1.96
CA GLU A 272 -14.23 4.20 -1.56
C GLU A 272 -13.64 4.10 -0.15
N VAL A 273 -14.15 3.13 0.61
CA VAL A 273 -13.59 2.77 1.92
C VAL A 273 -13.32 1.27 1.95
N LEU A 274 -12.05 0.90 1.98
CA LEU A 274 -11.62 -0.49 2.10
C LEU A 274 -11.05 -0.74 3.50
N THR A 275 -11.66 -1.67 4.23
CA THR A 275 -11.15 -2.14 5.54
C THR A 275 -10.56 -3.53 5.39
N LEU A 276 -9.31 -3.72 5.82
CA LEU A 276 -8.56 -4.97 5.68
C LEU A 276 -8.07 -5.48 7.04
N ASN A 277 -8.04 -6.81 7.17
CA ASN A 277 -7.46 -7.50 8.32
C ASN A 277 -6.44 -8.56 7.87
N PRO A 278 -5.36 -8.20 7.16
CA PRO A 278 -4.44 -9.16 6.58
C PRO A 278 -3.57 -9.86 7.63
N ASN A 279 -3.17 -11.09 7.35
CA ASN A 279 -2.19 -11.86 8.14
C ASN A 279 -0.79 -11.88 7.49
N ALA A 280 -0.62 -11.27 6.32
CA ALA A 280 0.62 -11.18 5.54
C ALA A 280 0.78 -9.77 4.93
N PRO A 281 1.96 -9.39 4.42
CA PRO A 281 2.12 -8.17 3.64
C PRO A 281 1.23 -8.16 2.39
N LEU A 282 0.79 -6.96 1.98
CA LEU A 282 -0.07 -6.78 0.80
C LEU A 282 0.41 -5.61 -0.07
N SER A 283 0.06 -5.66 -1.35
CA SER A 283 0.12 -4.55 -2.30
C SER A 283 -1.29 -4.12 -2.67
N ILE A 284 -1.52 -2.80 -2.72
CA ILE A 284 -2.76 -2.18 -3.14
C ILE A 284 -2.46 -1.34 -4.37
N ASN A 285 -3.15 -1.61 -5.47
CA ASN A 285 -3.11 -0.75 -6.65
C ASN A 285 -4.37 0.13 -6.61
N GLN A 286 -4.20 1.41 -6.31
CA GLN A 286 -5.31 2.36 -6.35
C GLN A 286 -5.55 2.82 -7.79
N ALA A 287 -6.81 2.85 -8.21
CA ALA A 287 -7.24 3.39 -9.48
C ALA A 287 -7.82 4.81 -9.31
N ALA A 288 -7.23 5.81 -9.99
CA ALA A 288 -7.76 7.11 -10.45
C ALA A 288 -8.69 7.98 -9.55
N ALA A 289 -9.01 7.62 -8.31
CA ALA A 289 -9.99 8.30 -7.47
C ALA A 289 -9.63 8.25 -5.97
N SER A 290 -10.14 9.23 -5.21
CA SER A 290 -9.87 9.32 -3.77
C SER A 290 -10.45 8.14 -2.99
N ALA A 291 -9.60 7.46 -2.22
CA ALA A 291 -9.97 6.31 -1.41
C ALA A 291 -9.46 6.41 0.03
N THR A 292 -10.20 5.77 0.94
CA THR A 292 -9.80 5.53 2.33
C THR A 292 -9.45 4.05 2.51
N LEU A 293 -8.22 3.77 2.92
CA LEU A 293 -7.73 2.44 3.22
C LEU A 293 -7.50 2.33 4.73
N ILE A 294 -8.16 1.36 5.37
CA ILE A 294 -8.06 1.10 6.80
C ILE A 294 -7.52 -0.32 6.98
N VAL A 295 -6.36 -0.47 7.61
CA VAL A 295 -5.75 -1.78 7.85
C VAL A 295 -5.55 -1.96 9.35
N ASN A 296 -6.30 -2.89 9.93
CA ASN A 296 -6.39 -3.07 11.39
C ASN A 296 -5.26 -3.92 11.98
N THR A 297 -4.29 -4.31 11.17
CA THR A 297 -3.17 -5.18 11.55
C THR A 297 -1.86 -4.47 11.25
N ALA A 298 -0.82 -4.72 12.05
CA ALA A 298 0.52 -4.12 11.88
C ALA A 298 1.33 -4.72 10.72
N GLN A 299 0.67 -5.05 9.61
CA GLN A 299 1.33 -5.60 8.42
C GLN A 299 1.89 -4.51 7.53
N LYS A 300 2.87 -4.88 6.70
CA LYS A 300 3.39 -4.01 5.65
C LYS A 300 2.40 -3.94 4.50
N VAL A 301 2.01 -2.74 4.10
CA VAL A 301 1.08 -2.52 2.99
C VAL A 301 1.69 -1.54 2.02
N LYS A 302 2.03 -2.03 0.83
CA LYS A 302 2.49 -1.18 -0.27
C LYS A 302 1.27 -0.61 -0.98
N VAL A 303 1.23 0.69 -1.20
CA VAL A 303 0.23 1.34 -2.04
C VAL A 303 0.93 1.86 -3.29
N ASN A 304 0.62 1.23 -4.42
CA ASN A 304 1.02 1.70 -5.73
C ASN A 304 -0.07 2.69 -6.19
N GLN A 305 0.25 3.98 -6.09
CA GLN A 305 -0.66 5.08 -6.41
C GLN A 305 -0.37 5.58 -7.83
N ALA A 306 -1.24 5.28 -8.79
CA ALA A 306 -1.16 5.82 -10.16
C ALA A 306 -2.21 6.93 -10.37
N SER A 307 -2.36 7.84 -9.40
CA SER A 307 -3.42 8.86 -9.40
C SER A 307 -2.97 10.21 -8.85
N THR A 308 -3.57 11.28 -9.37
CA THR A 308 -3.42 12.65 -8.86
C THR A 308 -4.36 12.95 -7.68
N THR A 309 -5.08 11.96 -7.18
CA THR A 309 -6.11 12.11 -6.14
C THR A 309 -5.61 11.75 -4.75
N ASP A 310 -6.26 12.33 -3.75
CA ASP A 310 -5.92 12.12 -2.35
C ASP A 310 -6.11 10.67 -1.90
N ILE A 311 -5.25 10.21 -0.98
CA ILE A 311 -5.41 8.94 -0.29
C ILE A 311 -5.45 9.15 1.22
N THR A 312 -6.45 8.54 1.86
CA THR A 312 -6.51 8.47 3.32
C THR A 312 -6.14 7.07 3.79
N LEU A 313 -5.19 6.99 4.71
CA LEU A 313 -4.65 5.77 5.30
C LEU A 313 -4.97 5.77 6.79
N GLY A 314 -5.57 4.68 7.27
CA GLY A 314 -5.95 4.52 8.68
C GLY A 314 -5.57 3.17 9.24
N GLY A 315 -5.87 2.96 10.53
CA GLY A 315 -5.52 1.73 11.24
C GLY A 315 -4.09 1.76 11.79
N ILE A 316 -3.43 0.59 11.81
CA ILE A 316 -2.14 0.39 12.47
C ILE A 316 -1.05 -0.22 11.57
N ALA A 317 -1.27 -0.26 10.26
CA ALA A 317 -0.33 -0.84 9.31
C ALA A 317 0.93 0.01 9.10
N HIS A 318 1.95 -0.64 8.54
CA HIS A 318 3.16 0.01 8.03
C HIS A 318 2.99 0.26 6.53
N TYR A 319 2.47 1.44 6.19
CA TYR A 319 2.21 1.82 4.80
C TYR A 319 3.49 2.24 4.09
N THR A 320 3.63 1.85 2.83
CA THR A 320 4.61 2.41 1.89
C THR A 320 3.89 2.91 0.66
N VAL A 321 3.94 4.21 0.39
CA VAL A 321 3.37 4.83 -0.82
C VAL A 321 4.53 5.12 -1.78
N SER A 322 4.50 4.52 -2.97
CA SER A 322 5.51 4.76 -4.03
C SER A 322 4.96 5.64 -5.15
N GLU A 323 5.86 6.40 -5.78
CA GLU A 323 5.73 7.33 -6.93
C GLU A 323 4.41 7.35 -7.72
N GLY A 324 3.98 8.58 -8.08
CA GLY A 324 2.82 8.85 -8.95
C GLY A 324 1.76 9.75 -8.30
N THR A 325 1.80 9.92 -6.98
CA THR A 325 0.88 10.80 -6.25
C THR A 325 1.21 12.27 -6.44
N THR A 326 0.28 13.02 -6.98
CA THR A 326 0.23 14.49 -6.78
C THR A 326 -0.87 14.90 -5.79
N GLY A 327 -1.75 13.96 -5.41
CA GLY A 327 -2.78 14.17 -4.40
C GLY A 327 -2.23 14.12 -2.98
N ALA A 328 -3.01 14.61 -2.02
CA ALA A 328 -2.62 14.60 -0.62
C ALA A 328 -2.57 13.18 -0.05
N ILE A 329 -1.53 12.89 0.72
CA ILE A 329 -1.38 11.66 1.51
C ILE A 329 -1.77 11.99 2.94
N ILE A 330 -2.87 11.39 3.41
CA ILE A 330 -3.40 11.61 4.75
C ILE A 330 -3.25 10.31 5.53
N ALA A 331 -2.38 10.26 6.55
CA ALA A 331 -2.21 9.10 7.41
C ALA A 331 -2.75 9.39 8.82
N ASN A 332 -3.99 8.95 9.06
CA ASN A 332 -4.71 9.06 10.32
C ASN A 332 -4.66 7.72 11.07
N GLY A 333 -3.47 7.35 11.52
CA GLY A 333 -3.26 6.10 12.25
C GLY A 333 -3.39 6.29 13.76
N THR A 334 -3.84 5.24 14.45
CA THR A 334 -3.72 5.07 15.91
C THR A 334 -2.47 4.25 16.29
N GLY A 335 -1.66 3.89 15.29
CA GLY A 335 -0.41 3.13 15.38
C GLY A 335 0.19 2.93 13.98
N GLY A 336 1.29 2.17 13.87
CA GLY A 336 1.95 1.87 12.59
C GLY A 336 2.92 2.97 12.12
N SER A 337 3.17 3.03 10.80
CA SER A 337 4.08 4.02 10.20
C SER A 337 3.71 4.31 8.74
N LEU A 338 4.15 5.45 8.24
CA LEU A 338 4.09 5.80 6.82
C LEU A 338 5.51 5.90 6.25
N THR A 339 5.74 5.29 5.09
CA THR A 339 6.90 5.55 4.25
C THR A 339 6.41 6.12 2.92
N VAL A 340 6.95 7.26 2.51
CA VAL A 340 6.72 7.86 1.20
C VAL A 340 8.01 7.76 0.41
N ILE A 341 7.97 7.12 -0.75
CA ILE A 341 9.09 7.06 -1.67
C ILE A 341 8.83 8.13 -2.73
N GLY A 342 9.51 9.27 -2.56
CA GLY A 342 9.38 10.45 -3.39
C GLY A 342 10.11 10.29 -4.72
N GLY A 343 9.40 10.59 -5.81
CA GLY A 343 9.91 10.70 -7.17
C GLY A 343 10.13 12.15 -7.58
N THR A 344 9.59 12.55 -8.74
CA THR A 344 9.71 13.92 -9.29
C THR A 344 8.58 14.87 -8.88
N SER A 345 7.58 14.41 -8.13
CA SER A 345 6.33 15.13 -7.88
C SER A 345 6.27 15.68 -6.46
N SER A 346 5.87 16.94 -6.28
CA SER A 346 5.56 17.55 -4.98
C SER A 346 4.45 16.80 -4.24
N HIS A 347 4.52 16.73 -2.91
CA HIS A 347 3.50 16.09 -2.09
C HIS A 347 2.90 17.03 -1.03
N SER A 348 1.66 16.75 -0.64
CA SER A 348 1.07 17.24 0.61
C SER A 348 0.84 16.04 1.51
N ILE A 349 1.50 16.01 2.67
CA ILE A 349 1.51 14.87 3.59
C ILE A 349 1.03 15.34 4.95
N THR A 350 -0.15 14.88 5.36
CA THR A 350 -0.67 15.05 6.72
C THR A 350 -0.60 13.72 7.45
N SER A 351 0.14 13.63 8.55
CA SER A 351 0.33 12.36 9.25
C SER A 351 0.26 12.51 10.77
N SER A 352 -0.47 11.60 11.42
CA SER A 352 -0.47 11.43 12.87
C SER A 352 0.52 10.36 13.34
N VAL A 353 1.19 9.65 12.42
CA VAL A 353 2.09 8.53 12.71
C VAL A 353 3.54 8.84 12.34
N ALA A 354 4.48 8.01 12.81
CA ALA A 354 5.87 8.11 12.38
C ALA A 354 5.97 7.97 10.86
N THR A 355 6.59 8.96 10.21
CA THR A 355 6.60 9.12 8.76
C THR A 355 8.03 9.25 8.26
N THR A 356 8.42 8.41 7.31
CA THR A 356 9.71 8.52 6.61
C THR A 356 9.48 8.91 5.15
N ILE A 357 10.19 9.92 4.66
CA ILE A 357 10.13 10.38 3.28
C ILE A 357 11.51 10.16 2.66
N PHE A 358 11.57 9.39 1.58
CA PHE A 358 12.78 9.19 0.79
C PHE A 358 12.70 10.05 -0.47
N SER A 359 13.46 11.13 -0.54
CA SER A 359 13.55 11.96 -1.74
C SER A 359 14.85 11.65 -2.48
N THR A 360 14.81 10.66 -3.37
CA THR A 360 16.04 10.08 -3.96
C THR A 360 16.19 10.29 -5.48
N SER A 361 15.21 10.92 -6.13
CA SER A 361 15.29 11.18 -7.57
C SER A 361 16.29 12.29 -7.90
N ALA A 362 17.15 12.06 -8.89
CA ALA A 362 18.18 12.99 -9.37
C ALA A 362 17.80 13.75 -10.66
N THR A 363 16.58 13.58 -11.17
CA THR A 363 16.17 14.19 -12.45
C THR A 363 15.64 15.61 -12.23
N GLY A 364 16.34 16.61 -12.78
CA GLY A 364 16.15 18.03 -12.49
C GLY A 364 14.71 18.55 -12.49
N GLY A 365 14.34 19.20 -11.39
CA GLY A 365 13.08 19.89 -11.15
C GLY A 365 13.13 20.63 -9.81
N TYR A 366 12.17 21.52 -9.58
CA TYR A 366 11.91 22.12 -8.27
C TYR A 366 10.82 21.30 -7.58
N HIS A 367 11.04 20.97 -6.31
CA HIS A 367 10.18 20.06 -5.56
C HIS A 367 9.70 20.68 -4.25
N GLU A 368 8.43 20.50 -3.91
CA GLU A 368 7.83 21.00 -2.67
C GLU A 368 7.11 19.89 -1.93
N ASP A 369 7.49 19.64 -0.68
CA ASP A 369 6.72 18.77 0.21
C ASP A 369 6.12 19.60 1.35
N ILE A 370 4.79 19.60 1.42
CA ILE A 370 4.04 20.21 2.53
C ILE A 370 3.82 19.14 3.59
N LEU A 371 4.31 19.39 4.81
CA LEU A 371 4.27 18.44 5.92
C LEU A 371 3.35 18.97 7.03
N ALA A 372 2.39 18.16 7.49
CA ALA A 372 1.45 18.54 8.53
C ALA A 372 1.09 17.37 9.47
N GLY A 373 0.52 17.69 10.62
CA GLY A 373 0.01 16.71 11.58
C GLY A 373 0.90 16.51 12.80
N THR A 374 0.57 15.52 13.62
CA THR A 374 1.22 15.28 14.93
C THR A 374 2.31 14.22 14.88
N GLY A 375 2.46 13.52 13.75
CA GLY A 375 3.47 12.48 13.57
C GLY A 375 4.88 13.05 13.51
N ASN A 376 5.87 12.23 13.88
CA ASN A 376 7.28 12.57 13.70
C ASN A 376 7.71 12.25 12.26
N PHE A 377 8.35 13.20 11.60
CA PHE A 377 8.83 13.07 10.22
C PHE A 377 10.34 12.86 10.18
N THR A 378 10.79 11.96 9.31
CA THR A 378 12.19 11.77 8.94
C THR A 378 12.29 11.88 7.43
N VAL A 379 13.02 12.88 6.93
CA VAL A 379 13.21 13.13 5.50
C VAL A 379 14.66 12.82 5.15
N LEU A 380 14.84 11.86 4.24
CA LEU A 380 16.14 11.30 3.88
C LEU A 380 16.44 11.53 2.40
N GLY A 381 17.72 11.71 2.09
CA GLY A 381 18.21 11.79 0.71
C GLY A 381 18.01 13.15 0.04
N VAL A 382 17.56 14.18 0.76
CA VAL A 382 17.24 15.48 0.15
C VAL A 382 18.49 16.17 -0.43
N GLY A 383 18.28 17.01 -1.46
CA GLY A 383 19.35 17.74 -2.13
C GLY A 383 19.86 17.11 -3.44
N TYR A 384 19.37 15.94 -3.87
CA TYR A 384 19.60 15.47 -5.25
C TYR A 384 18.90 16.36 -6.29
N GLN A 385 17.90 17.14 -5.84
CA GLN A 385 17.25 18.24 -6.55
C GLN A 385 17.03 19.40 -5.57
N THR A 386 16.70 20.59 -6.08
CA THR A 386 16.27 21.71 -5.23
C THR A 386 14.90 21.39 -4.65
N MET A 387 14.82 21.36 -3.32
CA MET A 387 13.61 20.99 -2.59
C MET A 387 13.29 22.06 -1.55
N ASN A 388 12.00 22.35 -1.39
CA ASN A 388 11.47 23.09 -0.26
C ASN A 388 10.56 22.19 0.59
N LEU A 389 10.90 22.10 1.87
CA LEU A 389 10.04 21.53 2.89
C LEU A 389 9.19 22.66 3.48
N ILE A 390 7.87 22.53 3.42
CA ILE A 390 6.93 23.53 3.90
C ILE A 390 6.19 22.94 5.08
N ASP A 391 6.20 23.65 6.20
CA ASP A 391 5.37 23.31 7.34
C ASP A 391 3.91 23.77 7.09
N GLY A 392 3.04 22.79 6.85
CA GLY A 392 1.60 22.97 6.65
C GLY A 392 0.77 22.82 7.93
N GLY A 393 1.39 22.78 9.12
CA GLY A 393 0.73 22.49 10.39
C GLY A 393 1.34 21.30 11.15
N LEU A 394 2.67 21.19 11.13
CA LEU A 394 3.45 20.15 11.76
C LEU A 394 3.62 20.38 13.27
N ASN A 395 3.06 19.52 14.11
CA ASN A 395 3.23 19.55 15.56
C ASN A 395 4.23 18.50 16.07
N GLY A 396 4.50 17.46 15.28
CA GLY A 396 5.54 16.48 15.58
C GLY A 396 6.93 16.95 15.17
N SER A 397 7.97 16.21 15.53
CA SER A 397 9.35 16.56 15.16
C SER A 397 9.62 16.35 13.67
N LEU A 398 10.51 17.15 13.09
CA LEU A 398 11.05 17.00 11.74
C LEU A 398 12.55 16.73 11.80
N ASN A 399 13.00 15.61 11.23
CA ASN A 399 14.42 15.28 11.10
C ASN A 399 14.77 15.19 9.61
N VAL A 400 15.71 16.00 9.14
CA VAL A 400 16.10 16.10 7.73
C VAL A 400 17.58 15.75 7.58
N THR A 401 17.91 14.86 6.64
CA THR A 401 19.30 14.54 6.28
C THR A 401 19.56 14.83 4.82
N THR A 402 20.46 15.77 4.54
CA THR A 402 20.88 16.14 3.18
C THR A 402 21.92 15.16 2.63
N ALA A 403 21.91 14.92 1.31
CA ALA A 403 22.80 13.96 0.66
C ALA A 403 23.28 14.35 -0.77
N GLY A 404 22.54 15.19 -1.52
CA GLY A 404 22.88 15.50 -2.92
C GLY A 404 23.84 16.68 -3.12
N SER A 405 23.61 17.52 -4.15
CA SER A 405 24.43 18.73 -4.44
C SER A 405 23.63 20.04 -4.55
N ASN A 406 22.32 20.03 -4.32
CA ASN A 406 21.43 21.19 -4.44
C ASN A 406 20.98 21.74 -3.09
N LEU A 407 20.46 22.97 -3.11
CA LEU A 407 19.92 23.64 -1.93
C LEU A 407 18.67 22.91 -1.39
N VAL A 408 18.60 22.76 -0.07
CA VAL A 408 17.41 22.29 0.65
C VAL A 408 16.83 23.45 1.47
N GLY A 409 15.62 23.86 1.13
CA GLY A 409 14.87 24.90 1.82
C GLY A 409 13.92 24.34 2.89
N TYR A 410 13.69 25.10 3.96
CA TYR A 410 12.64 24.86 4.94
C TYR A 410 11.92 26.15 5.31
N PHE A 411 10.59 26.13 5.24
CA PHE A 411 9.73 27.28 5.50
C PHE A 411 8.69 26.92 6.56
N GLU A 412 8.78 27.57 7.72
CA GLU A 412 7.88 27.29 8.84
C GLU A 412 6.50 27.96 8.74
N GLY A 413 5.47 27.25 9.19
CA GLY A 413 4.08 27.69 9.22
C GLY A 413 3.69 28.30 10.57
N SER A 414 2.86 29.35 10.57
CA SER A 414 2.69 30.30 11.69
C SER A 414 2.22 29.79 13.09
N LYS A 415 1.95 28.49 13.33
CA LYS A 415 1.22 28.01 14.54
C LYS A 415 1.65 26.64 15.11
N THR A 416 2.88 26.22 14.88
CA THR A 416 3.36 24.85 15.08
C THR A 416 4.40 24.74 16.19
N THR A 417 4.62 23.54 16.76
CA THR A 417 5.45 23.37 17.99
C THR A 417 6.48 22.23 17.93
N GLY A 418 6.66 21.60 16.76
CA GLY A 418 7.57 20.47 16.60
C GLY A 418 9.06 20.85 16.61
N ALA A 419 9.95 20.05 17.20
CA ALA A 419 11.38 20.29 17.06
C ALA A 419 11.85 19.98 15.63
N VAL A 420 12.71 20.83 15.07
CA VAL A 420 13.25 20.67 13.71
C VAL A 420 14.75 20.39 13.80
N THR A 421 15.23 19.34 13.15
CA THR A 421 16.66 18.99 13.11
C THR A 421 17.11 18.77 11.67
N PHE A 422 18.13 19.51 11.24
CA PHE A 422 18.84 19.32 9.99
C PHE A 422 20.21 18.68 10.24
N THR A 423 20.53 17.63 9.49
CA THR A 423 21.86 17.01 9.45
C THR A 423 22.43 17.20 8.05
N LEU A 424 23.48 18.01 7.95
CA LEU A 424 24.04 18.52 6.70
C LEU A 424 25.09 17.56 6.13
N GLY A 425 24.64 16.48 5.47
CA GLY A 425 25.48 15.63 4.64
C GLY A 425 25.53 16.12 3.17
N GLY A 426 26.34 15.46 2.33
CA GLY A 426 26.37 15.73 0.89
C GLY A 426 26.61 17.20 0.53
N THR A 427 25.54 17.92 0.18
CA THR A 427 25.50 19.33 -0.25
C THR A 427 26.16 20.25 0.76
N GLY A 428 25.92 19.99 2.05
CA GLY A 428 26.11 20.96 3.13
C GLY A 428 25.26 22.24 3.02
N MET A 429 24.37 22.35 2.02
CA MET A 429 23.62 23.57 1.70
C MET A 429 22.19 23.52 2.24
N CYS A 430 21.82 24.44 3.12
CA CYS A 430 20.44 24.63 3.56
C CYS A 430 20.03 26.12 3.66
N ASN A 431 18.74 26.37 3.43
CA ASN A 431 18.11 27.66 3.67
C ASN A 431 16.90 27.46 4.59
N ILE A 432 16.91 28.11 5.74
CA ILE A 432 15.91 27.90 6.79
C ILE A 432 15.23 29.24 7.10
N TYR A 433 13.90 29.22 7.05
CA TYR A 433 13.05 30.32 7.52
C TYR A 433 12.17 29.83 8.66
N THR A 434 12.36 30.38 9.86
CA THR A 434 11.60 29.98 11.05
C THR A 434 10.68 31.05 11.59
N ASN A 435 9.60 30.64 12.25
CA ASN A 435 8.80 31.51 13.09
C ASN A 435 9.04 31.19 14.57
N SER A 436 8.52 32.04 15.47
CA SER A 436 8.89 32.05 16.89
C SER A 436 8.57 30.79 17.70
N ASN A 437 7.94 29.77 17.11
CA ASN A 437 7.39 28.64 17.87
C ASN A 437 8.23 27.36 17.80
N HIS A 438 9.26 27.29 16.95
CA HIS A 438 10.10 26.12 16.80
C HIS A 438 11.50 26.27 17.38
N ILE A 439 12.03 25.14 17.85
CA ILE A 439 13.44 24.95 18.14
C ILE A 439 14.05 24.22 16.95
N THR A 440 14.94 24.90 16.24
CA THR A 440 15.66 24.35 15.10
C THR A 440 17.11 24.05 15.48
N THR A 441 17.56 22.82 15.22
CA THR A 441 18.96 22.41 15.36
C THR A 441 19.53 22.07 13.99
N ILE A 442 20.72 22.59 13.68
CA ILE A 442 21.42 22.34 12.42
C ILE A 442 22.77 21.73 12.77
N ASN A 443 23.06 20.54 12.25
CA ASN A 443 24.28 19.79 12.54
C ASN A 443 25.10 19.63 11.26
N GLY A 444 26.32 20.17 11.26
CA GLY A 444 27.32 19.88 10.23
C GLY A 444 27.81 18.43 10.32
N VAL A 445 28.15 17.83 9.17
CA VAL A 445 28.76 16.49 9.11
C VAL A 445 30.27 16.64 8.83
N ASN A 446 31.09 15.85 9.52
CA ASN A 446 32.55 15.87 9.32
C ASN A 446 32.94 15.63 7.86
N GLY A 447 33.79 16.51 7.34
CA GLY A 447 34.29 16.49 5.96
C GLY A 447 33.37 17.18 4.95
N VAL A 448 32.22 17.72 5.40
CA VAL A 448 31.28 18.44 4.53
C VAL A 448 31.41 19.94 4.74
N ASN A 449 31.61 20.68 3.65
CA ASN A 449 31.54 22.13 3.68
C ASN A 449 30.07 22.56 3.74
N ASN A 450 29.73 23.47 4.63
CA ASN A 450 28.35 23.88 4.86
C ASN A 450 28.10 25.29 4.36
N PHE A 451 26.95 25.49 3.72
CA PHE A 451 26.40 26.80 3.43
C PHE A 451 25.01 26.88 4.07
N VAL A 452 24.89 27.71 5.11
CA VAL A 452 23.67 27.79 5.92
C VAL A 452 23.16 29.21 5.86
N THR A 453 21.93 29.41 5.37
CA THR A 453 21.22 30.68 5.50
C THR A 453 20.04 30.47 6.44
N ALA A 454 19.92 31.32 7.46
CA ALA A 454 18.87 31.23 8.46
C ALA A 454 18.21 32.59 8.68
N SER A 455 16.89 32.63 8.54
CA SER A 455 16.06 33.84 8.69
C SER A 455 14.80 33.59 9.54
N GLY A 456 14.19 34.67 10.07
CA GLY A 456 12.95 34.59 10.88
C GLY A 456 13.16 34.59 12.40
N ASN A 457 12.13 34.30 13.20
CA ASN A 457 12.11 34.62 14.64
C ASN A 457 12.21 33.41 15.61
N GLY A 458 12.44 32.19 15.10
CA GLY A 458 12.53 30.97 15.90
C GLY A 458 13.88 30.79 16.60
N VAL A 459 13.92 29.93 17.62
CA VAL A 459 15.15 29.61 18.36
C VAL A 459 16.00 28.64 17.53
N MET A 460 17.25 29.00 17.26
CA MET A 460 18.15 28.16 16.47
C MET A 460 19.45 27.80 17.20
N THR A 461 19.90 26.57 17.00
CA THR A 461 21.23 26.09 17.36
C THR A 461 21.95 25.59 16.11
N TYR A 462 23.14 26.12 15.84
CA TYR A 462 24.06 25.55 14.85
C TYR A 462 25.18 24.78 15.55
N ASN A 463 25.46 23.56 15.11
CA ASN A 463 26.57 22.73 15.55
C ASN A 463 27.49 22.48 14.36
N ALA A 464 28.67 23.09 14.37
CA ALA A 464 29.68 22.90 13.33
C ALA A 464 30.28 21.50 13.39
N ALA A 465 30.76 21.02 12.24
CA ALA A 465 31.57 19.83 12.17
C ALA A 465 33.02 20.12 12.63
N ALA A 466 33.78 19.09 12.99
CA ALA A 466 35.21 19.25 13.29
C ALA A 466 36.06 19.53 12.04
N THR A 467 35.57 19.09 10.88
CA THR A 467 36.25 19.26 9.59
C THR A 467 35.22 19.64 8.53
N GLY A 468 35.64 20.42 7.55
CA GLY A 468 34.74 21.09 6.60
C GLY A 468 34.51 22.53 7.03
N ASN A 469 34.46 23.43 6.05
CA ASN A 469 34.30 24.87 6.30
C ASN A 469 32.82 25.23 6.30
N THR A 470 32.40 26.14 7.18
CA THR A 470 31.04 26.67 7.20
C THR A 470 31.00 28.10 6.74
N LEU A 471 30.03 28.42 5.89
CA LEU A 471 29.59 29.79 5.66
C LEU A 471 28.16 29.91 6.18
N LEU A 472 28.00 30.58 7.33
CA LEU A 472 26.73 30.73 8.04
C LEU A 472 26.24 32.17 7.93
N TYR A 473 25.06 32.38 7.35
CA TYR A 473 24.38 33.67 7.32
C TYR A 473 23.15 33.67 8.21
N SER A 474 23.11 34.57 9.18
CA SER A 474 21.91 34.89 9.95
C SER A 474 21.32 36.22 9.44
N ASN A 475 20.03 36.21 9.07
CA ASN A 475 19.32 37.41 8.62
C ASN A 475 18.03 37.58 9.42
N GLY A 476 18.09 38.41 10.47
CA GLY A 476 16.95 38.67 11.36
C GLY A 476 16.62 37.51 12.30
N THR A 477 17.57 36.60 12.57
CA THR A 477 17.39 35.37 13.35
C THR A 477 17.91 35.35 14.77
N ASN A 478 17.28 34.49 15.57
CA ASN A 478 17.58 34.24 16.98
C ASN A 478 18.43 32.96 17.13
N PHE A 479 19.65 32.95 16.57
CA PHE A 479 20.62 31.91 16.96
C PHE A 479 20.92 32.07 18.44
N THR A 480 20.41 31.19 19.27
CA THR A 480 20.73 31.19 20.71
C THR A 480 22.09 30.56 20.94
N SER A 481 22.50 29.64 20.07
CA SER A 481 23.78 28.94 20.18
C SER A 481 24.41 28.68 18.81
N ILE A 482 25.69 29.01 18.68
CA ILE A 482 26.55 28.63 17.57
C ILE A 482 27.72 27.87 18.18
N ASN A 483 27.69 26.55 18.05
CA ASN A 483 28.67 25.66 18.64
C ASN A 483 29.69 25.26 17.59
N LEU A 484 30.84 25.93 17.60
CA LEU A 484 31.97 25.55 16.77
C LEU A 484 32.71 24.36 17.38
N SER A 485 33.51 23.67 16.56
CA SER A 485 34.26 22.51 17.05
C SER A 485 35.50 22.94 17.84
N ALA A 486 35.73 22.32 18.99
CA ALA A 486 36.97 22.47 19.74
C ALA A 486 38.17 21.73 19.11
N THR A 487 37.95 20.99 18.03
CA THR A 487 38.96 20.15 17.38
C THR A 487 38.86 20.19 15.85
N GLY A 488 39.95 19.87 15.15
CA GLY A 488 39.98 19.79 13.68
C GLY A 488 40.32 21.12 13.00
N ASN A 489 40.06 21.26 11.71
CA ASN A 489 40.55 22.39 10.90
C ASN A 489 39.48 23.01 10.00
N GLY A 490 38.20 22.83 10.32
CA GLY A 490 37.13 23.61 9.69
C GLY A 490 37.38 25.10 9.92
N ASN A 491 37.32 25.89 8.84
CA ASN A 491 37.37 27.34 8.93
C ASN A 491 35.94 27.85 8.77
N ASP A 492 35.37 28.36 9.85
CA ASP A 492 33.97 28.76 9.87
C ASP A 492 33.82 30.28 9.79
N ASP A 493 33.15 30.76 8.73
CA ASP A 493 32.79 32.17 8.52
C ASP A 493 31.34 32.39 8.98
N ILE A 494 31.19 33.08 10.12
CA ILE A 494 29.89 33.35 10.75
C ILE A 494 29.46 34.79 10.45
N HIS A 495 28.50 34.96 9.56
CA HIS A 495 27.87 36.24 9.24
C HIS A 495 26.62 36.44 10.11
N LEU A 496 26.72 37.38 11.05
CA LEU A 496 25.62 37.75 11.94
C LEU A 496 25.09 39.13 11.55
N ASN A 497 23.93 39.17 10.89
CA ASN A 497 23.30 40.42 10.48
C ASN A 497 22.16 40.81 11.42
N TYR A 498 22.04 42.12 11.67
CA TYR A 498 21.01 42.79 12.46
C TYR A 498 21.05 42.54 13.98
N GLY A 499 21.07 43.65 14.72
CA GLY A 499 21.11 43.73 16.20
C GLY A 499 19.83 43.30 16.92
N GLY A 500 19.22 42.19 16.51
CA GLY A 500 18.31 41.43 17.37
C GLY A 500 19.15 40.80 18.48
N ASP A 501 19.43 39.51 18.36
CA ASP A 501 20.00 38.70 19.45
C ASP A 501 21.52 38.76 19.61
N ILE A 502 22.18 39.50 18.74
CA ILE A 502 23.58 39.92 18.90
C ILE A 502 23.70 41.33 19.46
N SER A 503 22.62 41.93 19.97
CA SER A 503 22.66 43.29 20.53
C SER A 503 22.73 43.31 22.04
N LEU A 504 23.36 44.34 22.59
CA LEU A 504 23.43 44.55 24.03
C LEU A 504 22.06 44.67 24.69
N GLY A 505 21.05 45.17 23.96
CA GLY A 505 19.66 45.20 24.39
C GLY A 505 19.03 43.83 24.63
N LYS A 506 19.58 42.75 24.04
CA LYS A 506 19.08 41.38 24.20
C LYS A 506 19.79 40.57 25.28
N ILE A 507 20.67 41.19 26.04
CA ILE A 507 21.49 40.49 27.02
C ILE A 507 20.67 39.71 28.08
N THR A 508 19.43 40.12 28.36
CA THR A 508 18.51 39.45 29.29
C THR A 508 17.45 38.57 28.63
N THR A 509 17.30 38.62 27.30
CA THR A 509 16.15 38.03 26.58
C THR A 509 16.51 36.98 25.54
N GLY A 510 17.81 36.72 25.29
CA GLY A 510 18.23 35.62 24.42
C GLY A 510 19.53 35.86 23.66
N LEU A 511 20.56 36.39 24.30
CA LEU A 511 21.84 36.70 23.64
C LEU A 511 22.47 35.45 23.00
N THR A 512 22.92 35.58 21.75
CA THR A 512 23.67 34.54 21.05
C THR A 512 24.94 34.15 21.83
N THR A 513 25.10 32.84 22.05
CA THR A 513 26.34 32.25 22.59
C THR A 513 27.12 31.57 21.48
N ILE A 514 28.40 31.91 21.33
CA ILE A 514 29.33 31.24 20.43
C ILE A 514 30.31 30.41 21.27
N THR A 515 30.30 29.10 21.03
CA THR A 515 31.16 28.15 21.73
C THR A 515 32.36 27.81 20.83
N ASN A 516 33.55 27.72 21.42
CA ASN A 516 34.81 27.31 20.80
C ASN A 516 35.31 28.19 19.64
N PHE A 517 34.89 29.45 19.56
CA PHE A 517 35.41 30.38 18.54
C PHE A 517 36.93 30.48 18.62
N LYS A 518 37.63 30.25 17.50
CA LYS A 518 39.10 30.22 17.43
C LYS A 518 39.77 29.16 18.31
N ALA A 519 39.02 28.22 18.89
CA ALA A 519 39.61 27.11 19.64
C ALA A 519 40.35 26.15 18.70
N SER A 520 39.86 26.02 17.47
CA SER A 520 40.45 25.28 16.36
C SER A 520 40.11 26.01 15.05
N GLY A 521 40.89 25.80 13.99
CA GLY A 521 40.58 26.42 12.70
C GLY A 521 40.77 27.94 12.61
N ALA A 522 40.56 28.47 11.41
CA ALA A 522 40.68 29.88 11.07
C ALA A 522 39.31 30.59 11.05
N ASP A 523 38.52 30.42 12.10
CA ASP A 523 37.16 30.97 12.18
C ASP A 523 37.15 32.50 12.11
N LYS A 524 36.07 33.06 11.57
CA LYS A 524 35.81 34.50 11.51
C LYS A 524 34.38 34.82 11.87
N ILE A 525 34.19 36.02 12.39
CA ILE A 525 32.85 36.61 12.59
C ILE A 525 32.75 37.84 11.69
N HIS A 526 31.68 37.88 10.91
CA HIS A 526 31.30 39.00 10.05
C HIS A 526 30.09 39.69 10.67
N TRP A 527 30.32 40.89 11.20
CA TRP A 527 29.30 41.74 11.81
C TRP A 527 29.81 43.19 11.79
N GLY A 528 28.93 44.16 12.02
CA GLY A 528 29.35 45.55 12.23
C GLY A 528 30.30 46.10 11.14
N ALA A 529 31.36 46.78 11.57
CA ALA A 529 32.45 47.23 10.71
C ALA A 529 33.67 46.31 10.91
N SER A 530 34.62 46.33 9.96
CA SER A 530 35.87 45.59 10.18
C SER A 530 36.61 46.18 11.40
N ALA A 531 36.96 45.33 12.37
CA ALA A 531 37.56 45.81 13.60
C ALA A 531 38.96 46.39 13.34
N THR A 532 39.17 47.64 13.71
CA THR A 532 40.48 48.32 13.61
C THR A 532 41.40 47.96 14.78
N SER A 533 40.81 47.56 15.91
CA SER A 533 41.52 47.13 17.11
C SER A 533 40.66 46.17 17.95
N LEU A 534 41.33 45.30 18.71
CA LEU A 534 40.72 44.42 19.71
C LEU A 534 41.44 44.60 21.04
N ASN A 535 40.73 45.18 22.03
CA ASN A 535 41.26 45.39 23.38
C ASN A 535 40.55 44.50 24.40
N THR A 536 41.00 44.50 25.66
CA THR A 536 40.35 43.74 26.73
C THR A 536 39.84 44.67 27.83
N ILE A 537 38.60 44.48 28.24
CA ILE A 537 37.99 45.14 29.40
C ILE A 537 37.76 44.09 30.48
N ASN A 538 38.34 44.30 31.66
CA ASN A 538 38.14 43.43 32.82
C ASN A 538 37.24 44.12 33.84
N ILE A 539 36.07 43.54 34.10
CA ILE A 539 35.06 44.04 35.03
C ILE A 539 35.00 43.09 36.22
N GLY A 540 35.22 43.60 37.44
CA GLY A 540 35.22 42.79 38.65
C GLY A 540 33.85 42.19 38.98
N ALA A 541 32.78 43.00 38.88
CA ALA A 541 31.41 42.55 39.09
C ALA A 541 30.45 43.34 38.20
N SER A 542 29.47 42.66 37.59
CA SER A 542 28.39 43.30 36.84
C SER A 542 27.13 42.45 36.82
N ASP A 543 25.99 43.12 36.85
CA ASP A 543 24.71 42.55 36.47
C ASP A 543 24.37 42.98 35.03
N PHE A 544 23.33 42.39 34.44
CA PHE A 544 22.94 42.68 33.05
C PHE A 544 22.56 44.15 32.83
N THR A 545 21.93 44.80 33.82
CA THR A 545 21.51 46.20 33.74
C THR A 545 22.66 47.19 33.85
N SER A 546 23.73 46.83 34.57
CA SER A 546 24.92 47.68 34.76
C SER A 546 26.01 47.42 33.72
N LEU A 547 25.90 46.35 32.92
CA LEU A 547 26.97 45.95 32.00
C LEU A 547 27.30 47.03 30.97
N ALA A 548 26.30 47.68 30.37
CA ALA A 548 26.53 48.75 29.39
C ALA A 548 27.38 49.90 29.96
N ALA A 549 27.08 50.34 31.18
CA ALA A 549 27.83 51.40 31.87
C ALA A 549 29.27 50.94 32.23
N ASN A 550 29.43 49.69 32.64
CA ASN A 550 30.73 49.12 32.94
C ASN A 550 31.60 48.97 31.68
N ILE A 551 31.01 48.55 30.55
CA ILE A 551 31.68 48.53 29.24
C ILE A 551 32.08 49.96 28.84
N GLN A 552 31.19 50.94 28.97
CA GLN A 552 31.50 52.35 28.65
C GLN A 552 32.70 52.85 29.45
N SER A 553 32.73 52.58 30.76
CA SER A 553 33.84 52.98 31.63
C SER A 553 35.15 52.32 31.23
N GLY A 554 35.12 51.05 30.78
CA GLY A 554 36.30 50.31 30.36
C GLY A 554 36.80 50.68 28.95
N ALA A 555 35.88 51.02 28.05
CA ALA A 555 36.19 51.38 26.67
C ALA A 555 36.75 52.80 26.52
N GLY A 556 36.45 53.69 27.47
CA GLY A 556 36.85 55.09 27.43
C GLY A 556 36.06 55.88 26.40
N THR A 557 36.73 56.77 25.66
CA THR A 557 36.09 57.58 24.61
C THR A 557 35.88 56.74 23.34
N LEU A 558 34.60 56.59 22.98
CA LEU A 558 34.15 56.00 21.73
C LEU A 558 33.73 57.12 20.76
N THR A 559 33.96 56.92 19.47
CA THR A 559 33.47 57.82 18.40
C THR A 559 32.73 57.04 17.32
N SER A 560 31.90 57.75 16.55
CA SER A 560 31.16 57.16 15.45
C SER A 560 32.13 56.56 14.43
N SER A 561 31.95 55.26 14.12
CA SER A 561 32.79 54.51 13.18
C SER A 561 34.18 54.08 13.72
N ASP A 562 34.40 54.06 15.03
CA ASP A 562 35.68 53.65 15.62
C ASP A 562 36.13 52.22 15.25
N GLY A 563 35.19 51.32 14.91
CA GLY A 563 35.50 49.90 14.62
C GLY A 563 36.26 49.24 15.77
N LYS A 564 36.05 49.70 17.01
CA LYS A 564 36.72 49.18 18.21
C LYS A 564 35.94 47.98 18.74
N ALA A 565 36.60 46.84 18.78
CA ALA A 565 36.11 45.65 19.42
C ALA A 565 36.80 45.42 20.77
N PHE A 566 36.11 44.75 21.67
CA PHE A 566 36.60 44.44 23.01
C PHE A 566 36.24 43.01 23.41
N ILE A 567 37.19 42.30 24.00
CA ILE A 567 36.91 41.14 24.85
C ILE A 567 36.55 41.67 26.23
N VAL A 568 35.31 41.48 26.66
CA VAL A 568 34.79 41.92 27.95
C VAL A 568 34.72 40.72 28.88
N ASN A 569 35.54 40.72 29.92
CA ASN A 569 35.55 39.69 30.95
C ASN A 569 34.87 40.21 32.21
N VAL A 570 33.80 39.56 32.64
CA VAL A 570 33.10 39.87 33.88
C VAL A 570 33.33 38.73 34.86
N ALA A 571 34.04 39.02 35.96
CA ALA A 571 34.45 37.97 36.89
C ALA A 571 33.30 37.43 37.76
N THR A 572 32.38 38.29 38.19
CA THR A 572 31.27 37.93 39.09
C THR A 572 29.98 38.72 38.82
N GLY A 573 28.85 38.27 39.37
CA GLY A 573 27.52 38.89 39.19
C GLY A 573 26.65 38.17 38.16
N ALA A 574 25.43 38.67 37.92
CA ALA A 574 24.49 38.02 36.99
C ALA A 574 25.00 38.01 35.54
N ALA A 575 25.84 38.97 35.17
CA ALA A 575 26.47 39.05 33.86
C ALA A 575 27.88 38.42 33.82
N ALA A 576 28.22 37.53 34.76
CA ALA A 576 29.51 36.85 34.74
C ALA A 576 29.72 36.03 33.45
N GLY A 577 30.89 36.19 32.83
CA GLY A 577 31.23 35.55 31.57
C GLY A 577 32.21 36.35 30.73
N THR A 578 32.58 35.77 29.58
CA THR A 578 33.37 36.44 28.55
C THR A 578 32.45 36.79 27.39
N TYR A 579 32.57 38.02 26.91
CA TYR A 579 31.80 38.54 25.79
C TYR A 579 32.73 39.13 24.75
N LEU A 580 32.34 39.01 23.49
CA LEU A 580 32.91 39.79 22.42
C LEU A 580 31.94 40.94 22.15
N TYR A 581 32.42 42.17 22.24
CA TYR A 581 31.64 43.39 22.06
C TYR A 581 32.24 44.25 20.95
N GLU A 582 31.40 44.81 20.10
CA GLU A 582 31.78 45.82 19.11
C GLU A 582 30.87 47.04 19.20
N HIS A 583 31.51 48.20 19.25
CA HIS A 583 30.80 49.46 19.17
C HIS A 583 30.45 49.77 17.70
N VAL A 584 29.18 49.59 17.36
CA VAL A 584 28.67 49.75 15.98
C VAL A 584 27.72 50.91 15.82
N ASN A 585 27.31 51.55 16.92
CA ASN A 585 26.40 52.69 16.87
C ASN A 585 27.11 54.00 16.47
N SER A 586 26.34 55.01 16.08
CA SER A 586 26.86 56.33 15.65
C SER A 586 26.99 57.36 16.78
N SER A 587 26.81 56.93 18.04
CA SER A 587 26.96 57.72 19.26
C SER A 587 28.34 57.51 19.87
N SER A 588 28.73 58.37 20.80
CA SER A 588 29.91 58.15 21.65
C SER A 588 29.61 57.27 22.87
N LEU A 589 28.37 56.75 22.97
CA LEU A 589 27.89 56.00 24.11
C LEU A 589 27.66 54.53 23.75
N VAL A 590 27.99 53.63 24.67
CA VAL A 590 27.58 52.23 24.64
C VAL A 590 26.06 52.19 24.69
N ALA A 591 25.44 51.62 23.66
CA ALA A 591 24.01 51.64 23.48
C ALA A 591 23.43 50.23 23.28
N SER A 592 22.11 50.10 23.42
CA SER A 592 21.43 48.81 23.31
C SER A 592 21.54 48.16 21.93
N ASN A 593 21.84 48.93 20.89
CA ASN A 593 22.03 48.43 19.52
C ASN A 593 23.50 48.08 19.20
N ASP A 594 24.44 48.25 20.14
CA ASP A 594 25.80 47.74 19.96
C ASP A 594 25.82 46.22 19.91
N PHE A 595 26.80 45.68 19.20
CA PHE A 595 26.90 44.25 19.00
C PHE A 595 27.66 43.59 20.14
N ILE A 596 27.13 42.50 20.66
CA ILE A 596 27.72 41.68 21.70
C ILE A 596 27.26 40.23 21.55
N VAL A 597 28.18 39.29 21.75
CA VAL A 597 27.88 37.86 21.86
C VAL A 597 28.57 37.31 23.11
N LYS A 598 28.01 36.25 23.69
CA LYS A 598 28.69 35.51 24.75
C LYS A 598 29.65 34.50 24.14
N LEU A 599 30.87 34.42 24.68
CA LEU A 599 31.86 33.43 24.29
C LEU A 599 32.01 32.35 25.36
N VAL A 600 32.15 31.09 24.93
CA VAL A 600 32.45 29.95 25.80
C VAL A 600 33.56 29.13 25.16
N GLY A 601 34.69 28.93 25.87
CA GLY A 601 35.79 28.08 25.37
C GLY A 601 36.54 28.65 24.16
N ALA A 602 36.48 29.96 23.93
CA ALA A 602 37.17 30.59 22.80
C ALA A 602 38.70 30.48 22.91
N GLY A 603 39.37 30.38 21.76
CA GLY A 603 40.82 30.44 21.64
C GLY A 603 41.36 31.87 21.58
N ALA A 604 42.54 32.04 20.98
CA ALA A 604 43.14 33.37 20.81
C ALA A 604 42.47 34.13 19.66
N ILE A 605 41.83 35.26 19.98
CA ILE A 605 41.13 36.12 19.03
C ILE A 605 41.98 37.35 18.72
N VAL A 606 42.09 37.70 17.45
CA VAL A 606 42.74 38.94 16.97
C VAL A 606 41.75 39.81 16.19
N ALA A 607 42.08 41.09 15.99
CA ALA A 607 41.19 42.02 15.28
C ALA A 607 40.83 41.56 13.85
N SER A 608 41.75 40.87 13.16
CA SER A 608 41.50 40.33 11.80
C SER A 608 40.54 39.15 11.75
N ASP A 609 40.16 38.58 12.90
CA ASP A 609 39.09 37.56 12.96
C ASP A 609 37.69 38.20 12.96
N LEU A 610 37.61 39.53 13.13
CA LEU A 610 36.39 40.33 13.21
C LEU A 610 36.28 41.20 11.95
N MET A 611 35.46 40.73 11.03
CA MET A 611 35.31 41.29 9.70
C MET A 611 34.02 42.12 9.62
N GLY A 612 34.01 43.11 8.73
CA GLY A 612 32.78 43.82 8.39
C GLY A 612 31.80 42.90 7.67
N TYR A 613 30.52 43.21 7.82
CA TYR A 613 29.44 42.47 7.18
C TYR A 613 29.47 42.58 5.64
#